data_AF-A0A2I4AKY4-F1
#
_entry.id   AF-A0A2I4AKY4-F1
#
_cell.length_a   1.000
_cell.length_b   1.000
_cell.length_c   1.000
_cell.angle_alpha   90.00
_cell.angle_beta   90.00
_cell.angle_gamma   90.00
#
_symmetry.space_group_name_H-M   'P 1'
#
loop_
_entity.id
_entity.type
_entity.pdbx_description
1 polymer ?
#
loop_
_entity_poly.entity_id
_entity_poly.type
_entity_poly.pdbx_seq_one_letter_code
_entity_poly.pdbx_strand_id
1 'polypeptide(L)'
;MLWVPQLMVLMLWRLQLMVLMLWGPQLMVLMLWGPQLMVLILWGPQLMVLMLWGPQLVVLMLWRLLLMVLMLWGLQLMVLMLWGPQLVVLMLWRLLLMVLMLWGPQLMVLMLWGPQLMVLMLWGPQLMVLMLWGPQLMVLMLWGPQLMVLMLWGPQLMVLMLWRPQLMLMVLMLWGPQLMVLMLWGPQLMVLMLWGPQLMVLMLWGPQLM
;
A
#
# COMPACT_ATOMS: atom_id res chain seq x y z
N MET A 1 -27.27 -16.35 -18.80
CA MET A 1 -26.94 -15.88 -17.44
C MET A 1 -25.83 -16.78 -16.92
N LEU A 2 -24.59 -16.29 -16.88
CA LEU A 2 -23.52 -17.03 -16.23
C LEU A 2 -23.72 -16.87 -14.72
N TRP A 3 -23.91 -17.98 -14.02
CA TRP A 3 -24.06 -18.01 -12.58
C TRP A 3 -22.74 -17.52 -11.96
N VAL A 4 -22.73 -16.30 -11.44
CA VAL A 4 -21.58 -15.78 -10.71
C VAL A 4 -21.68 -16.28 -9.27
N PRO A 5 -20.70 -17.03 -8.77
CA PRO A 5 -20.73 -17.49 -7.39
C PRO A 5 -20.68 -16.29 -6.44
N GLN A 6 -21.66 -16.20 -5.53
CA GLN A 6 -21.69 -15.16 -4.48
C GLN A 6 -20.49 -15.29 -3.54
N LEU A 7 -20.04 -16.51 -3.29
CA LEU A 7 -18.87 -16.84 -2.49
C LEU A 7 -17.92 -17.71 -3.29
N MET A 8 -16.65 -17.32 -3.32
CA MET A 8 -15.58 -18.07 -3.95
C MET A 8 -14.44 -18.30 -2.99
N VAL A 9 -14.15 -19.57 -2.72
CA VAL A 9 -13.01 -19.99 -1.92
C VAL A 9 -12.16 -20.91 -2.79
N LEU A 10 -10.91 -20.51 -3.06
CA LEU A 10 -9.93 -21.40 -3.69
C LEU A 10 -8.75 -21.64 -2.76
N MET A 11 -8.37 -22.90 -2.65
CA MET A 11 -7.13 -23.33 -2.01
C MET A 11 -6.33 -24.11 -3.04
N LEU A 12 -5.22 -23.53 -3.50
CA LEU A 12 -4.41 -24.13 -4.56
C LEU A 12 -2.95 -24.28 -4.10
N TRP A 13 -2.35 -25.40 -4.52
CA TRP A 13 -1.00 -25.80 -4.16
C TRP A 13 -0.18 -26.05 -5.42
N ARG A 14 1.06 -25.55 -5.44
CA ARG A 14 2.08 -25.83 -6.47
C ARG A 14 1.66 -25.49 -7.90
N LEU A 15 0.91 -24.41 -8.10
CA LEU A 15 0.70 -23.85 -9.43
C LEU A 15 1.95 -23.09 -9.87
N GLN A 16 2.32 -23.13 -11.15
CA GLN A 16 3.35 -22.23 -11.67
C GLN A 16 2.75 -20.88 -12.02
N LEU A 17 1.59 -20.88 -12.66
CA LEU A 17 0.93 -19.68 -13.16
C LEU A 17 -0.56 -19.72 -12.79
N MET A 18 -1.06 -18.57 -12.35
CA MET A 18 -2.47 -18.35 -12.12
C MET A 18 -2.89 -17.03 -12.74
N VAL A 19 -3.83 -17.09 -13.68
CA VAL A 19 -4.52 -15.92 -14.22
C VAL A 19 -5.99 -16.10 -13.96
N LEU A 20 -6.58 -15.15 -13.26
CA LEU A 20 -7.99 -15.22 -12.90
C LEU A 20 -8.66 -13.87 -13.14
N MET A 21 -9.72 -13.93 -13.96
CA MET A 21 -10.59 -12.82 -14.34
C MET A 21 -11.98 -13.12 -13.79
N LEU A 22 -12.50 -12.30 -12.90
CA LEU A 22 -13.87 -12.49 -12.37
C LEU A 22 -14.67 -11.19 -12.34
N TRP A 23 -15.98 -11.40 -12.48
CA TRP A 23 -17.00 -10.37 -12.36
C TRP A 23 -17.99 -10.80 -11.28
N GLY A 24 -18.22 -9.93 -10.28
CA GLY A 24 -19.32 -10.03 -9.32
C GLY A 24 -19.26 -11.05 -8.17
N PRO A 25 -18.13 -11.66 -7.75
CA PRO A 25 -18.14 -12.47 -6.53
C PRO A 25 -18.33 -11.55 -5.32
N GLN A 26 -19.35 -11.73 -4.48
CA GLN A 26 -19.52 -10.86 -3.30
C GLN A 26 -18.36 -11.04 -2.32
N LEU A 27 -17.98 -12.30 -2.08
CA LEU A 27 -16.91 -12.70 -1.18
C LEU A 27 -15.87 -13.54 -1.92
N MET A 28 -14.60 -13.17 -1.80
CA MET A 28 -13.51 -13.95 -2.35
C MET A 28 -12.44 -14.24 -1.29
N VAL A 29 -12.13 -15.52 -1.12
CA VAL A 29 -11.02 -15.99 -0.30
C VAL A 29 -10.09 -16.84 -1.16
N LEU A 30 -8.84 -16.44 -1.27
CA LEU A 30 -7.81 -17.17 -2.00
C LEU A 30 -6.64 -17.50 -1.07
N MET A 31 -6.32 -18.78 -0.98
CA MET A 31 -5.14 -19.30 -0.29
C MET A 31 -4.26 -20.00 -1.33
N LEU A 32 -3.10 -19.43 -1.63
CA LEU A 32 -2.21 -19.98 -2.67
C LEU A 32 -0.82 -20.25 -2.13
N TRP A 33 -0.31 -21.45 -2.44
CA TRP A 33 1.04 -21.89 -2.07
C TRP A 33 1.89 -22.18 -3.31
N GLY A 34 2.98 -21.43 -3.46
CA GLY A 34 3.98 -21.58 -4.50
C GLY A 34 3.65 -21.09 -5.92
N PRO A 35 2.69 -20.17 -6.19
CA PRO A 35 2.50 -19.63 -7.53
C PRO A 35 3.73 -18.81 -7.98
N GLN A 36 4.45 -19.17 -9.04
CA GLN A 36 5.53 -18.30 -9.53
C GLN A 36 4.96 -16.95 -9.99
N LEU A 37 3.88 -17.00 -10.76
CA LEU A 37 3.23 -15.82 -11.34
C LEU A 37 1.73 -15.83 -11.04
N MET A 38 1.22 -14.71 -10.51
CA MET A 38 -0.19 -14.50 -10.27
C MET A 38 -0.67 -13.20 -10.90
N VAL A 39 -1.73 -13.29 -11.70
CA VAL A 39 -2.48 -12.13 -12.20
C VAL A 39 -3.93 -12.29 -11.79
N LEU A 40 -4.43 -11.32 -11.02
CA LEU A 40 -5.81 -11.27 -10.57
C LEU A 40 -6.47 -9.99 -11.04
N ILE A 41 -7.59 -10.13 -11.74
CA ILE A 41 -8.39 -9.00 -12.20
C ILE A 41 -9.83 -9.23 -11.73
N LEU A 42 -10.28 -8.39 -10.80
CA LEU A 42 -11.61 -8.52 -10.21
C LEU A 42 -12.44 -7.25 -10.38
N TRP A 43 -13.71 -7.45 -10.71
CA TRP A 43 -14.71 -6.40 -10.81
C TRP A 43 -15.86 -6.65 -9.83
N GLY A 44 -16.09 -5.69 -8.94
CA GLY A 44 -17.24 -5.69 -8.03
C GLY A 44 -17.22 -6.65 -6.83
N PRO A 45 -16.08 -7.17 -6.32
CA PRO A 45 -16.12 -7.86 -5.03
C PRO A 45 -16.47 -6.93 -3.87
N GLN A 46 -17.23 -7.39 -2.89
CA GLN A 46 -17.41 -6.61 -1.65
C GLN A 46 -16.22 -6.86 -0.72
N LEU A 47 -15.87 -8.13 -0.50
CA LEU A 47 -14.78 -8.52 0.38
C LEU A 47 -13.80 -9.43 -0.34
N MET A 48 -12.52 -9.13 -0.19
CA MET A 48 -11.43 -9.94 -0.70
C MET A 48 -10.42 -10.22 0.40
N VAL A 49 -10.15 -11.49 0.63
CA VAL A 49 -9.05 -11.98 1.47
C VAL A 49 -8.11 -12.81 0.60
N LEU A 50 -6.86 -12.39 0.53
CA LEU A 50 -5.84 -13.07 -0.26
C LEU A 50 -4.63 -13.38 0.61
N MET A 51 -4.30 -14.66 0.72
CA MET A 51 -3.13 -15.14 1.41
C MET A 51 -2.23 -15.87 0.42
N LEU A 52 -1.03 -15.36 0.18
CA LEU A 52 -0.07 -15.98 -0.74
C LEU A 52 1.25 -16.31 -0.05
N TRP A 53 1.75 -17.51 -0.35
CA TRP A 53 3.04 -18.00 0.12
C TRP A 53 3.98 -18.35 -1.02
N GLY A 54 5.16 -17.72 -1.02
CA GLY A 54 6.24 -17.93 -1.97
C GLY A 54 5.96 -17.52 -3.42
N PRO A 55 5.20 -16.45 -3.76
CA PRO A 55 5.13 -16.03 -5.14
C PRO A 55 6.39 -15.31 -5.60
N GLN A 56 6.71 -15.34 -6.89
CA GLN A 56 7.74 -14.43 -7.42
C GLN A 56 7.11 -13.10 -7.82
N LEU A 57 6.01 -13.16 -8.57
CA LEU A 57 5.36 -12.00 -9.17
C LEU A 57 3.86 -12.01 -8.93
N VAL A 58 3.34 -10.92 -8.38
CA VAL A 58 1.90 -10.73 -8.14
C VAL A 58 1.44 -9.42 -8.78
N VAL A 59 0.45 -9.52 -9.66
CA VAL A 59 -0.26 -8.39 -10.24
C VAL A 59 -1.73 -8.48 -9.87
N LEU A 60 -2.23 -7.46 -9.19
CA LEU A 60 -3.62 -7.37 -8.76
C LEU A 60 -4.23 -6.08 -9.32
N MET A 61 -5.34 -6.20 -10.02
CA MET A 61 -6.14 -5.07 -10.49
C MET A 61 -7.58 -5.24 -10.05
N LEU A 62 -8.03 -4.41 -9.11
CA LEU A 62 -9.30 -4.61 -8.42
C LEU A 62 -10.15 -3.35 -8.46
N TRP A 63 -11.42 -3.51 -8.85
CA TRP A 63 -12.39 -2.43 -8.94
C TRP A 63 -13.58 -2.65 -8.01
N ARG A 64 -14.04 -1.55 -7.41
CA ARG A 64 -15.23 -1.48 -6.56
C ARG A 64 -15.20 -2.45 -5.39
N LEU A 65 -14.01 -2.62 -4.81
CA LEU A 65 -13.83 -3.41 -3.61
C LEU A 65 -14.35 -2.62 -2.40
N LEU A 66 -14.99 -3.25 -1.41
CA LEU A 66 -15.28 -2.54 -0.15
C LEU A 66 -14.12 -2.73 0.82
N LEU A 67 -13.71 -3.97 1.04
CA LEU A 67 -12.60 -4.28 1.93
C LEU A 67 -11.63 -5.29 1.32
N MET A 68 -10.34 -4.98 1.45
CA MET A 68 -9.23 -5.82 1.08
C MET A 68 -8.41 -6.23 2.30
N VAL A 69 -8.14 -7.52 2.42
CA VAL A 69 -7.07 -8.04 3.27
C VAL A 69 -6.10 -8.83 2.39
N LEU A 70 -4.84 -8.43 2.42
CA LEU A 70 -3.77 -9.05 1.64
C LEU A 70 -2.63 -9.42 2.57
N MET A 71 -2.29 -10.70 2.62
CA MET A 71 -1.14 -11.20 3.37
C MET A 71 -0.21 -11.94 2.42
N LEU A 72 1.02 -11.46 2.29
CA LEU A 72 1.97 -12.01 1.32
C LEU A 72 3.31 -12.33 1.97
N TRP A 73 3.80 -13.55 1.75
CA TRP A 73 5.12 -13.99 2.20
C TRP A 73 6.03 -14.39 1.04
N GLY A 74 7.25 -13.84 1.03
CA GLY A 74 8.33 -14.28 0.15
C GLY A 74 8.10 -13.89 -1.29
N LEU A 75 7.99 -12.58 -1.55
CA LEU A 75 7.72 -12.00 -2.86
C LEU A 75 8.94 -11.30 -3.45
N GLN A 76 9.12 -11.40 -4.76
CA GLN A 76 10.07 -10.51 -5.44
C GLN A 76 9.37 -9.21 -5.83
N LEU A 77 8.25 -9.30 -6.54
CA LEU A 77 7.59 -8.13 -7.11
C LEU A 77 6.08 -8.17 -6.87
N MET A 78 5.55 -7.04 -6.40
CA MET A 78 4.12 -6.82 -6.31
C MET A 78 3.71 -5.53 -7.03
N VAL A 79 2.70 -5.64 -7.89
CA VAL A 79 1.95 -4.51 -8.44
C VAL A 79 0.50 -4.64 -7.99
N LEU A 80 -0.01 -3.62 -7.31
CA LEU A 80 -1.41 -3.57 -6.88
C LEU A 80 -2.04 -2.24 -7.29
N MET A 81 -3.13 -2.37 -8.05
CA MET A 81 -3.98 -1.28 -8.50
C MET A 81 -5.37 -1.47 -7.89
N LEU A 82 -5.83 -0.51 -7.08
CA LEU A 82 -7.17 -0.53 -6.50
C LEU A 82 -7.97 0.72 -6.85
N TRP A 83 -9.22 0.51 -7.25
CA TRP A 83 -10.19 1.57 -7.45
C TRP A 83 -11.41 1.39 -6.54
N GLY A 84 -11.66 2.40 -5.71
CA GLY A 84 -12.78 2.50 -4.80
C GLY A 84 -12.78 1.60 -3.56
N PRO A 85 -11.65 1.11 -3.01
CA PRO A 85 -11.69 0.42 -1.72
C PRO A 85 -12.19 1.37 -0.63
N GLN A 86 -12.95 0.89 0.36
CA GLN A 86 -13.15 1.65 1.60
C GLN A 86 -12.02 1.35 2.58
N LEU A 87 -11.70 0.07 2.75
CA LEU A 87 -10.70 -0.41 3.69
C LEU A 87 -9.67 -1.28 2.99
N VAL A 88 -8.39 -0.96 3.19
CA VAL A 88 -7.27 -1.73 2.66
C VAL A 88 -6.32 -2.09 3.79
N VAL A 89 -6.12 -3.38 4.01
CA VAL A 89 -5.11 -3.92 4.93
C VAL A 89 -4.15 -4.78 4.14
N LEU A 90 -2.89 -4.36 4.11
CA LEU A 90 -1.81 -5.08 3.44
C LEU A 90 -0.73 -5.41 4.47
N MET A 91 -0.36 -6.68 4.56
CA MET A 91 0.76 -7.14 5.37
C MET A 91 1.69 -7.94 4.47
N LEU A 92 2.87 -7.40 4.18
CA LEU A 92 3.82 -8.05 3.27
C LEU A 92 5.14 -8.30 3.97
N TRP A 93 5.70 -9.48 3.74
CA TRP A 93 7.00 -9.88 4.26
C TRP A 93 7.91 -10.36 3.14
N ARG A 94 9.18 -9.98 3.25
CA ARG A 94 10.25 -10.35 2.30
C ARG A 94 9.84 -10.00 0.87
N LEU A 95 9.55 -8.72 0.66
CA LEU A 95 9.27 -8.16 -0.66
C LEU A 95 10.54 -7.52 -1.21
N LEU A 96 10.86 -7.58 -2.50
CA LEU A 96 11.94 -6.74 -3.04
C LEU A 96 11.39 -5.41 -3.55
N LEU A 97 10.35 -5.46 -4.38
CA LEU A 97 9.76 -4.31 -5.04
C LEU A 97 8.25 -4.25 -4.86
N MET A 98 7.77 -3.09 -4.42
CA MET A 98 6.33 -2.79 -4.34
C MET A 98 5.98 -1.59 -5.22
N VAL A 99 4.94 -1.76 -6.03
CA VAL A 99 4.21 -0.65 -6.63
C VAL A 99 2.75 -0.74 -6.19
N LEU A 100 2.26 0.33 -5.58
CA LEU A 100 0.88 0.46 -5.17
C LEU A 100 0.27 1.73 -5.73
N MET A 101 -0.88 1.59 -6.38
CA MET A 101 -1.69 2.71 -6.85
C MET A 101 -3.10 2.53 -6.28
N LEU A 102 -3.53 3.44 -5.42
CA LEU A 102 -4.88 3.40 -4.84
C LEU A 102 -5.65 4.67 -5.18
N TRP A 103 -6.91 4.50 -5.57
CA TRP A 103 -7.89 5.58 -5.72
C TRP A 103 -9.09 5.35 -4.82
N GLY A 104 -9.36 6.30 -3.92
CA GLY A 104 -10.52 6.33 -3.04
C GLY A 104 -10.50 5.49 -1.76
N PRO A 105 -9.37 4.97 -1.20
CA PRO A 105 -9.40 4.35 0.12
C PRO A 105 -9.93 5.34 1.17
N GLN A 106 -10.82 4.93 2.07
CA GLN A 106 -11.08 5.72 3.28
C GLN A 106 -10.00 5.44 4.32
N LEU A 107 -9.72 4.16 4.54
CA LEU A 107 -8.75 3.68 5.52
C LEU A 107 -7.74 2.75 4.85
N MET A 108 -6.47 3.06 5.05
CA MET A 108 -5.37 2.21 4.62
C MET A 108 -4.43 1.88 5.78
N VAL A 109 -4.19 0.59 5.99
CA VAL A 109 -3.13 0.07 6.85
C VAL A 109 -2.16 -0.73 6.01
N LEU A 110 -0.89 -0.35 6.08
CA LEU A 110 0.19 -1.03 5.39
C LEU A 110 1.32 -1.35 6.37
N MET A 111 1.61 -2.64 6.51
CA MET A 111 2.72 -3.15 7.30
C MET A 111 3.67 -3.91 6.39
N LEU A 112 4.93 -3.47 6.29
CA LEU A 112 5.92 -4.12 5.44
C LEU A 112 7.21 -4.46 6.17
N TRP A 113 7.69 -5.67 5.91
CA TRP A 113 9.01 -6.12 6.33
C TRP A 113 9.89 -6.49 5.14
N GLY A 114 11.00 -5.76 5.02
CA GLY A 114 12.07 -6.01 4.06
C GLY A 114 11.88 -5.56 2.61
N PRO A 115 10.97 -4.62 2.23
CA PRO A 115 10.99 -4.06 0.87
C PRO A 115 12.37 -3.43 0.60
N GLN A 116 12.96 -3.61 -0.58
CA GLN A 116 14.11 -2.78 -0.98
C GLN A 116 13.63 -1.47 -1.59
N LEU A 117 12.68 -1.58 -2.53
CA LEU A 117 12.10 -0.47 -3.27
C LEU A 117 10.60 -0.42 -3.06
N MET A 118 10.09 0.78 -2.79
CA MET A 118 8.68 0.99 -2.58
C MET A 118 8.21 2.28 -3.26
N VAL A 119 7.19 2.15 -4.09
CA VAL A 119 6.48 3.27 -4.72
C VAL A 119 5.02 3.17 -4.35
N LEU A 120 4.52 4.20 -3.67
CA LEU A 120 3.12 4.37 -3.35
C LEU A 120 2.57 5.65 -3.99
N MET A 121 1.49 5.52 -4.72
CA MET A 121 0.70 6.65 -5.20
C MET A 121 -0.73 6.50 -4.71
N LEU A 122 -1.20 7.45 -3.90
CA LEU A 122 -2.51 7.36 -3.26
C LEU A 122 -3.33 8.62 -3.53
N TRP A 123 -4.57 8.43 -3.99
CA TRP A 123 -5.56 9.48 -4.16
C TRP A 123 -6.75 9.24 -3.24
N GLY A 124 -7.05 10.23 -2.39
CA GLY A 124 -8.20 10.23 -1.50
C GLY A 124 -8.15 9.39 -0.21
N PRO A 125 -7.00 8.92 0.33
CA PRO A 125 -7.00 8.31 1.66
C PRO A 125 -7.55 9.29 2.70
N GLN A 126 -8.51 8.91 3.56
CA GLN A 126 -8.82 9.77 4.72
C GLN A 126 -7.79 9.51 5.82
N LEU A 127 -7.61 8.23 6.16
CA LEU A 127 -6.69 7.76 7.18
C LEU A 127 -5.67 6.80 6.57
N MET A 128 -4.39 7.08 6.82
CA MET A 128 -3.30 6.20 6.41
C MET A 128 -2.40 5.89 7.60
N VAL A 129 -2.17 4.60 7.84
CA VAL A 129 -1.18 4.10 8.77
C VAL A 129 -0.19 3.25 8.00
N LEU A 130 1.08 3.61 8.09
CA LEU A 130 2.14 2.94 7.36
C LEU A 130 3.32 2.66 8.27
N MET A 131 3.64 1.37 8.41
CA MET A 131 4.74 0.87 9.24
C MET A 131 5.70 0.09 8.35
N LEU A 132 6.95 0.54 8.23
CA LEU A 132 7.97 -0.15 7.43
C LEU A 132 9.21 -0.49 8.24
N TRP A 133 9.72 -1.68 7.98
CA TRP A 133 11.04 -2.12 8.41
C TRP A 133 11.91 -2.52 7.23
N GLY A 134 13.07 -1.87 7.12
CA GLY A 134 14.11 -2.17 6.13
C GLY A 134 13.92 -1.66 4.69
N PRO A 135 13.09 -0.65 4.36
CA PRO A 135 13.13 -0.04 3.03
C PRO A 135 14.53 0.52 2.74
N GLN A 136 15.07 0.33 1.54
CA GLN A 136 16.24 1.13 1.11
C GLN A 136 15.77 2.44 0.52
N LEU A 137 14.79 2.36 -0.38
CA LEU A 137 14.20 3.50 -1.08
C LEU A 137 12.69 3.48 -0.96
N MET A 138 12.14 4.63 -0.55
CA MET A 138 10.71 4.85 -0.46
C MET A 138 10.32 6.12 -1.21
N VAL A 139 9.35 6.00 -2.10
CA VAL A 139 8.67 7.12 -2.76
C VAL A 139 7.20 7.05 -2.41
N LEU A 140 6.68 8.11 -1.81
CA LEU A 140 5.30 8.23 -1.38
C LEU A 140 4.71 9.51 -1.96
N MET A 141 3.69 9.35 -2.80
CA MET A 141 2.94 10.43 -3.42
C MET A 141 1.50 10.37 -2.94
N LEU A 142 1.05 11.46 -2.35
CA LEU A 142 -0.21 11.50 -1.64
C LEU A 142 -1.04 12.71 -2.05
N TRP A 143 -2.23 12.45 -2.56
CA TRP A 143 -3.27 13.45 -2.79
C TRP A 143 -4.42 13.19 -1.84
N GLY A 144 -4.75 14.17 -1.01
CA GLY A 144 -5.93 14.04 -0.17
C GLY A 144 -5.84 13.18 1.11
N PRO A 145 -4.69 12.91 1.80
CA PRO A 145 -4.70 12.38 3.18
C PRO A 145 -5.16 13.37 4.27
N GLN A 146 -6.19 13.03 5.07
CA GLN A 146 -6.57 13.82 6.26
C GLN A 146 -5.66 13.56 7.46
N LEU A 147 -5.36 12.30 7.71
CA LEU A 147 -4.48 11.88 8.79
C LEU A 147 -3.49 10.87 8.25
N MET A 148 -2.21 11.13 8.51
CA MET A 148 -1.14 10.23 8.15
C MET A 148 -0.28 9.91 9.37
N VAL A 149 -0.12 8.62 9.64
CA VAL A 149 0.88 8.11 10.58
C VAL A 149 1.88 7.26 9.79
N LEU A 150 3.14 7.68 9.85
CA LEU A 150 4.23 7.04 9.15
C LEU A 150 5.35 6.69 10.15
N MET A 151 5.61 5.40 10.30
CA MET A 151 6.66 4.86 11.16
C MET A 151 7.65 4.07 10.32
N LEU A 152 8.91 4.52 10.27
CA LEU A 152 9.93 3.92 9.44
C LEU A 152 11.19 3.54 10.23
N TRP A 153 11.66 2.32 10.02
CA TRP A 153 12.94 1.82 10.52
C TRP A 153 13.86 1.43 9.36
N GLY A 154 15.03 2.05 9.31
CA GLY A 154 16.08 1.76 8.34
C GLY A 154 15.92 2.26 6.89
N PRO A 155 15.08 3.27 6.54
CA PRO A 155 15.14 3.86 5.20
C PRO A 155 16.54 4.40 4.91
N GLN A 156 17.13 4.18 3.73
CA GLN A 156 18.30 4.97 3.33
C GLN A 156 17.84 6.29 2.71
N LEU A 157 16.83 6.22 1.84
CA LEU A 157 16.29 7.33 1.07
C LEU A 157 14.76 7.34 1.15
N MET A 158 14.21 8.48 1.53
CA MET A 158 12.78 8.72 1.57
C MET A 158 12.42 9.99 0.79
N VAL A 159 11.47 9.86 -0.14
CA VAL A 159 10.82 10.98 -0.82
C VAL A 159 9.33 10.91 -0.50
N LEU A 160 8.81 12.00 0.09
CA LEU A 160 7.39 12.16 0.36
C LEU A 160 6.92 13.46 -0.29
N MET A 161 5.93 13.33 -1.18
CA MET A 161 5.23 14.48 -1.73
C MET A 161 3.74 14.42 -1.37
N LEU A 162 3.24 15.54 -0.88
CA LEU A 162 1.90 15.68 -0.33
C LEU A 162 1.19 16.87 -0.95
N TRP A 163 -0.02 16.64 -1.44
CA TRP A 163 -0.86 17.68 -2.02
C TRP A 163 -2.25 17.72 -1.38
N ARG A 164 -2.60 18.87 -0.80
CA ARG A 164 -3.85 19.04 -0.05
C ARG A 164 -4.45 20.46 -0.17
N PRO A 165 -5.77 20.57 -0.39
CA PRO A 165 -6.49 21.84 -0.25
C PRO A 165 -6.99 22.12 1.19
N GLN A 166 -6.91 21.14 2.11
CA GLN A 166 -7.46 21.21 3.48
C GLN A 166 -6.43 20.74 4.53
N LEU A 167 -6.64 21.10 5.80
CA LEU A 167 -5.76 20.76 6.93
C LEU A 167 -5.49 19.25 6.98
N MET A 168 -4.23 18.91 7.22
CA MET A 168 -3.75 17.53 7.35
C MET A 168 -2.91 17.40 8.63
N LEU A 169 -3.08 16.29 9.34
CA LEU A 169 -2.24 15.93 10.48
C LEU A 169 -1.27 14.82 10.06
N MET A 170 0.03 15.12 10.15
CA MET A 170 1.12 14.20 9.87
C MET A 170 1.87 13.87 11.16
N VAL A 171 1.97 12.58 11.46
CA VAL A 171 2.92 12.06 12.46
C VAL A 171 3.96 11.24 11.72
N LEU A 172 5.22 11.64 11.89
CA LEU A 172 6.35 10.98 11.27
C LEU A 172 7.38 10.57 12.31
N MET A 173 7.62 9.26 12.43
CA MET A 173 8.65 8.70 13.30
C MET A 173 9.67 7.95 12.44
N LEU A 174 10.94 8.39 12.47
CA LEU A 174 12.00 7.83 11.64
C LEU A 174 13.18 7.37 12.48
N TRP A 175 13.67 6.16 12.21
CA TRP A 175 14.92 5.63 12.75
C TRP A 175 15.88 5.24 11.62
N GLY A 176 17.07 5.82 11.61
CA GLY A 176 18.15 5.53 10.66
C GLY A 176 18.05 6.08 9.22
N PRO A 177 17.24 7.12 8.88
CA PRO A 177 17.27 7.70 7.54
C PRO A 177 18.64 8.32 7.23
N GLN A 178 19.21 8.06 6.05
CA GLN A 178 20.37 8.85 5.59
C GLN A 178 19.89 10.14 4.93
N LEU A 179 18.90 10.05 4.04
CA LEU A 179 18.42 11.14 3.21
C LEU A 179 16.90 11.21 3.18
N MET A 180 16.37 12.40 3.41
CA MET A 180 14.94 12.67 3.42
C MET A 180 14.57 13.90 2.59
N VAL A 181 13.57 13.76 1.72
CA VAL A 181 12.97 14.85 0.96
C VAL A 181 11.47 14.93 1.23
N LEU A 182 11.03 16.09 1.73
CA LEU A 182 9.64 16.42 1.97
C LEU A 182 9.19 17.58 1.07
N MET A 183 8.16 17.33 0.26
CA MET A 183 7.51 18.35 -0.57
C MET A 183 6.04 18.44 -0.17
N LEU A 184 5.63 19.54 0.45
CA LEU A 184 4.31 19.64 1.07
C LEU A 184 3.55 20.86 0.52
N TRP A 185 2.36 20.62 -0.05
CA TRP A 185 1.43 21.65 -0.52
C TRP A 185 0.13 21.66 0.29
N GLY A 186 -0.20 22.80 0.85
CA GLY A 186 -1.41 23.07 1.62
C GLY A 186 -1.18 23.30 3.11
N PRO A 187 -2.24 23.70 3.84
CA PRO A 187 -2.20 23.84 5.29
C PRO A 187 -2.02 22.47 5.97
N GLN A 188 -1.16 22.43 6.98
CA GLN A 188 -0.80 21.18 7.65
C GLN A 188 -0.30 21.42 9.08
N LEU A 189 -0.51 20.40 9.93
CA LEU A 189 0.08 20.22 11.24
C LEU A 189 0.98 18.99 11.18
N MET A 190 2.27 19.17 11.47
CA MET A 190 3.28 18.13 11.34
C MET A 190 4.00 17.90 12.66
N VAL A 191 4.01 16.65 13.11
CA VAL A 191 4.82 16.16 14.22
C VAL A 191 5.91 15.26 13.65
N LEU A 192 7.16 15.61 13.95
CA LEU A 192 8.34 14.94 13.43
C LEU A 192 9.22 14.47 14.59
N MET A 193 9.49 13.17 14.66
CA MET A 193 10.50 12.61 15.54
C MET A 193 11.53 11.87 14.71
N LEU A 194 12.78 12.34 14.75
CA LEU A 194 13.88 11.79 13.98
C LEU A 194 14.97 11.25 14.89
N TRP A 195 15.43 10.04 14.60
CA TRP A 195 16.65 9.46 15.16
C TRP A 195 17.61 9.05 14.04
N GLY A 196 18.81 9.62 14.07
CA GLY A 196 19.87 9.33 13.10
C GLY A 196 19.74 9.91 11.68
N PRO A 197 18.95 10.98 11.39
CA PRO A 197 18.99 11.61 10.06
C PRO A 197 20.37 12.22 9.78
N GLN A 198 20.93 11.98 8.60
CA GLN A 198 22.12 12.72 8.14
C GLN A 198 21.74 13.98 7.36
N LEU A 199 20.68 13.95 6.54
CA LEU A 199 20.24 15.10 5.75
C LEU A 199 18.72 15.10 5.52
N MET A 200 18.10 16.28 5.72
CA MET A 200 16.69 16.54 5.47
C MET A 200 16.51 17.77 4.58
N VAL A 201 15.70 17.63 3.52
CA VAL A 201 15.22 18.72 2.66
C VAL A 201 13.72 18.87 2.87
N LEU A 202 13.27 20.07 3.21
CA LEU A 202 11.86 20.40 3.44
C LEU A 202 11.45 21.58 2.55
N MET A 203 10.46 21.35 1.69
CA MET A 203 9.83 22.36 0.85
C MET A 203 8.36 22.48 1.20
N LEU A 204 7.92 23.70 1.49
CA LEU A 204 6.60 24.01 2.02
C LEU A 204 5.92 25.08 1.14
N TRP A 205 4.70 24.79 0.71
CA TRP A 205 3.83 25.76 0.04
C TRP A 205 2.46 25.82 0.74
N GLY A 206 2.16 26.94 1.40
CA GLY A 206 0.89 27.19 2.08
C GLY A 206 1.06 27.69 3.52
N PRO A 207 -0.04 28.13 4.17
CA PRO A 207 0.00 28.62 5.54
C PRO A 207 0.32 27.48 6.53
N GLN A 208 1.19 27.75 7.50
CA GLN A 208 1.57 26.80 8.55
C GLN A 208 0.89 27.15 9.87
N LEU A 209 0.41 26.13 10.57
CA LEU A 209 0.02 26.22 11.97
C LEU A 209 1.08 25.46 12.76
N MET A 210 1.99 26.19 13.42
CA MET A 210 2.97 25.64 14.36
C MET A 210 2.36 25.48 15.74
#